data_AF-A0A6G6K3E1-F1
#
_entry.id   AF-A0A6G6K3E1-F1
#
_cell.length_a   1.000
_cell.length_b   1.000
_cell.length_c   1.000
_cell.angle_alpha   90.00
_cell.angle_beta   90.00
_cell.angle_gamma   90.00
#
_symmetry.space_group_name_H-M   'P 1'
#
loop_
_entity.id
_entity.type
_entity.pdbx_description
1 polymer ?
#
loop_
_entity_poly.entity_id
_entity_poly.type
_entity_poly.pdbx_seq_one_letter_code
_entity_poly.pdbx_strand_id
1 'polypeptide(L)'
;MSRRAKFLLLTPLFLLLGIVVVYVFVSWHPANPLRFRVVDASLPSLWQYHEDTQITVAVENVTSTPIYLRYLTLPSPPWVPGTRKVCGSVVSREQHRHRVGAQGNYLLVPAHSTIHVAGLVMNERLEDARAGRLRASYTWMSRLKYRCSTFSEWCGRRVPQKLSRYLPRPSHGVDECPLEATVP
;
A
#
# COMPACT_ATOMS: atom_id res chain seq x y z
N MET A 1 -14.17 49.23 -9.02
CA MET A 1 -14.82 48.15 -8.25
C MET A 1 -14.85 48.50 -6.76
N SER A 2 -16.02 48.41 -6.13
CA SER A 2 -16.19 48.65 -4.69
C SER A 2 -15.34 47.68 -3.85
N ARG A 3 -14.75 48.18 -2.75
CA ARG A 3 -14.00 47.35 -1.78
C ARG A 3 -14.87 46.18 -1.26
N ARG A 4 -16.19 46.36 -1.17
CA ARG A 4 -17.16 45.34 -0.73
C ARG A 4 -17.27 44.16 -1.72
N ALA A 5 -17.25 44.44 -3.03
CA ALA A 5 -17.33 43.41 -4.05
C ALA A 5 -16.07 42.51 -4.07
N LYS A 6 -14.90 43.07 -3.74
CA LYS A 6 -13.65 42.30 -3.63
C LYS A 6 -13.71 41.27 -2.50
N PHE A 7 -14.22 41.66 -1.32
CA PHE A 7 -14.38 40.73 -0.20
C PHE A 7 -15.38 39.62 -0.50
N LEU A 8 -16.53 39.95 -1.09
CA LEU A 8 -17.54 38.97 -1.47
C LEU A 8 -17.01 37.90 -2.46
N LEU A 9 -16.07 38.27 -3.35
CA LEU A 9 -15.44 37.32 -4.27
C LEU A 9 -14.27 36.56 -3.64
N LEU A 10 -13.48 37.20 -2.77
CA LEU A 10 -12.33 36.54 -2.13
C LEU A 10 -12.75 35.48 -1.12
N THR A 11 -13.80 35.72 -0.34
CA THR A 11 -14.27 34.76 0.68
C THR A 11 -14.55 33.36 0.13
N PRO A 12 -15.38 33.16 -0.92
CA PRO A 12 -15.62 31.82 -1.46
C PRO A 12 -14.37 31.21 -2.08
N LEU A 13 -13.47 32.02 -2.67
CA LEU A 13 -12.21 31.52 -3.21
C LEU A 13 -11.31 30.93 -2.12
N PHE A 14 -11.15 31.64 -0.99
CA PHE A 14 -10.37 31.13 0.14
C PHE A 14 -11.03 29.92 0.78
N LEU A 15 -12.36 29.89 0.86
CA LEU A 15 -13.10 28.73 1.35
C LEU A 15 -12.85 27.48 0.49
N LEU A 16 -12.97 27.61 -0.83
CA LEU A 16 -12.69 26.53 -1.78
C LEU A 16 -11.23 26.08 -1.70
N LEU A 17 -10.30 27.02 -1.61
CA LEU A 17 -8.88 26.70 -1.44
C LEU A 17 -8.63 25.93 -0.14
N GLY A 18 -9.26 26.34 0.96
CA GLY A 18 -9.20 25.64 2.25
C GLY A 18 -9.67 24.20 2.14
N ILE A 19 -10.81 23.96 1.47
CA ILE A 19 -11.33 22.60 1.24
C ILE A 19 -10.33 21.75 0.46
N VAL A 20 -9.73 22.28 -0.60
CA VAL A 20 -8.71 21.56 -1.40
C VAL A 20 -7.49 21.23 -0.55
N VAL A 21 -7.00 22.17 0.26
CA VAL A 21 -5.84 21.95 1.15
C VAL A 21 -6.12 20.87 2.17
N VAL A 22 -7.29 20.91 2.84
CA VAL A 22 -7.70 19.88 3.81
C VAL A 22 -7.84 18.52 3.14
N TYR A 23 -8.47 18.46 1.96
CA TYR A 23 -8.62 17.22 1.20
C TYR A 23 -7.28 16.61 0.82
N VAL A 24 -6.35 17.44 0.31
CA VAL A 24 -4.98 17.01 -0.01
C VAL A 24 -4.29 16.48 1.24
N PHE A 25 -4.36 17.20 2.36
CA PHE A 25 -3.71 16.81 3.61
C PHE A 25 -4.21 15.46 4.13
N VAL A 26 -5.53 15.28 4.22
CA VAL A 26 -6.16 14.02 4.72
C VAL A 26 -5.88 12.85 3.77
N SER A 27 -5.90 13.08 2.46
CA SER A 27 -5.69 12.01 1.47
C SER A 27 -4.21 11.72 1.20
N TRP A 28 -3.29 12.59 1.64
CA TRP A 28 -1.86 12.44 1.38
C TRP A 28 -1.26 11.27 2.15
N HIS A 29 -1.59 11.14 3.44
CA HIS A 29 -1.04 10.11 4.30
C HIS A 29 -2.07 9.60 5.30
N PRO A 30 -3.09 8.85 4.83
CA PRO A 30 -4.04 8.21 5.73
C PRO A 30 -3.31 7.29 6.72
N ALA A 31 -3.73 7.30 7.98
CA ALA A 31 -3.17 6.45 9.02
C ALA A 31 -3.71 5.02 8.90
N ASN A 32 -2.83 4.01 8.95
CA ASN A 32 -3.15 2.58 8.90
C ASN A 32 -4.18 2.22 7.80
N PRO A 33 -3.88 2.51 6.53
CA PRO A 33 -4.90 2.48 5.49
C PRO A 33 -5.34 1.07 5.07
N LEU A 34 -4.58 0.03 5.42
CA LEU A 34 -4.82 -1.34 5.00
C LEU A 34 -4.99 -2.29 6.20
N ARG A 35 -5.92 -3.24 6.05
CA ARG A 35 -6.09 -4.42 6.92
C ARG A 35 -5.77 -5.67 6.11
N PHE A 36 -5.20 -6.66 6.78
CA PHE A 36 -4.82 -7.92 6.16
C PHE A 36 -5.46 -9.06 6.93
N ARG A 37 -6.09 -9.99 6.22
CA ARG A 37 -6.73 -11.16 6.81
C ARG A 37 -6.40 -12.41 6.01
N VAL A 38 -6.06 -13.51 6.67
CA VAL A 38 -5.90 -14.81 5.98
C VAL A 38 -7.29 -15.33 5.64
N VAL A 39 -7.54 -15.62 4.36
CA VAL A 39 -8.83 -16.15 3.88
C VAL A 39 -8.75 -17.63 3.62
N ASP A 40 -7.64 -18.06 3.02
CA ASP A 40 -7.39 -19.46 2.72
C ASP A 40 -5.94 -19.78 2.99
N ALA A 41 -5.73 -20.90 3.64
CA ALA A 41 -4.43 -21.46 3.94
C ALA A 41 -4.61 -22.96 3.76
N SER A 42 -4.34 -23.49 2.57
CA SER A 42 -4.30 -24.94 2.39
C SER A 42 -3.15 -25.50 3.24
N LEU A 43 -3.43 -26.53 4.05
CA LEU A 43 -2.36 -27.23 4.76
C LEU A 43 -1.40 -27.83 3.73
N PRO A 44 -0.09 -27.58 3.82
CA PRO A 44 0.88 -28.29 3.02
C PRO A 44 0.82 -29.78 3.35
N SER A 45 1.17 -30.62 2.38
CA SER A 45 1.39 -32.04 2.67
C SER A 45 2.53 -32.19 3.69
N LEU A 46 2.45 -33.18 4.58
CA LEU A 46 3.44 -33.39 5.67
C LEU A 46 4.90 -33.49 5.17
N TRP A 47 5.10 -33.84 3.90
CA TRP A 47 6.40 -33.98 3.26
C TRP A 47 7.08 -32.66 2.90
N GLN A 48 6.38 -31.52 2.99
CA GLN A 48 6.86 -30.22 2.51
C GLN A 48 7.23 -29.25 3.63
N TYR A 49 7.50 -29.72 4.85
CA TYR A 49 7.62 -28.86 6.05
C TYR A 49 8.62 -27.68 5.96
N HIS A 50 9.61 -27.72 5.06
CA HIS A 50 10.55 -26.60 4.86
C HIS A 50 10.29 -25.75 3.60
N GLU A 51 9.20 -26.01 2.89
CA GLU A 51 8.78 -25.21 1.75
C GLU A 51 7.89 -24.04 2.20
N ASP A 52 7.80 -23.01 1.37
CA ASP A 52 6.85 -21.92 1.57
C ASP A 52 5.44 -22.40 1.18
N THR A 53 4.46 -22.30 2.08
CA THR A 53 3.05 -22.49 1.74
C THR A 53 2.48 -21.20 1.18
N GLN A 54 1.80 -21.32 0.05
CA GLN A 54 0.98 -20.24 -0.48
C GLN A 54 -0.28 -20.09 0.36
N ILE A 55 -0.51 -18.87 0.86
CA ILE A 55 -1.74 -18.47 1.54
C ILE A 55 -2.45 -17.40 0.71
N THR A 56 -3.77 -17.31 0.83
CA THR A 56 -4.56 -16.21 0.27
C THR A 56 -4.84 -15.19 1.36
N VAL A 57 -4.37 -13.97 1.16
CA VAL A 57 -4.57 -12.82 2.06
C VAL A 57 -5.60 -11.88 1.43
N ALA A 58 -6.66 -11.58 2.16
CA ALA A 58 -7.52 -10.44 1.86
C ALA A 58 -6.81 -9.16 2.31
N VAL A 59 -6.68 -8.22 1.39
CA VAL A 59 -6.17 -6.87 1.62
C VAL A 59 -7.34 -5.91 1.52
N GLU A 60 -7.78 -5.38 2.64
CA GLU A 60 -8.87 -4.42 2.73
C GLU A 60 -8.32 -3.00 2.87
N ASN A 61 -8.82 -2.08 2.05
CA ASN A 61 -8.58 -0.66 2.21
C ASN A 61 -9.74 -0.03 2.99
N VAL A 62 -9.46 0.38 4.22
CA VAL A 62 -10.47 0.97 5.12
C VAL A 62 -10.68 2.46 4.90
N THR A 63 -9.94 3.06 3.96
CA THR A 63 -9.96 4.51 3.70
C THR A 63 -10.76 4.87 2.46
N SER A 64 -11.16 6.14 2.37
CA SER A 64 -11.83 6.71 1.20
C SER A 64 -10.88 7.02 0.04
N THR A 65 -9.56 6.80 0.21
CA THR A 65 -8.55 7.07 -0.82
C THR A 65 -8.00 5.75 -1.35
N PRO A 66 -7.93 5.55 -2.68
CA PRO A 66 -7.27 4.35 -3.22
C PRO A 66 -5.79 4.29 -2.82
N ILE A 67 -5.33 3.09 -2.50
CA ILE A 67 -3.97 2.82 -2.03
C ILE A 67 -3.23 1.98 -3.06
N TYR A 68 -2.01 2.38 -3.37
CA TYR A 68 -1.06 1.64 -4.19
C TYR A 68 -0.10 0.91 -3.24
N LEU A 69 -0.35 -0.38 -3.01
CA LEU A 69 0.48 -1.25 -2.19
C LEU A 69 1.71 -1.70 -2.99
N ARG A 70 2.92 -1.37 -2.52
CA ARG A 70 4.18 -1.72 -3.20
C ARG A 70 4.73 -3.06 -2.74
N TYR A 71 4.76 -3.26 -1.42
CA TYR A 71 5.29 -4.47 -0.79
C TYR A 71 4.43 -4.81 0.42
N LEU A 72 4.16 -6.10 0.60
CA LEU A 72 3.67 -6.69 1.83
C LEU A 72 4.69 -7.74 2.24
N THR A 73 5.17 -7.64 3.47
CA THR A 73 6.13 -8.56 4.07
C THR A 73 5.51 -9.11 5.34
N LEU A 74 5.59 -10.42 5.53
CA LEU A 74 5.26 -11.05 6.80
C LEU A 74 6.60 -11.28 7.53
N PRO A 75 7.01 -10.45 8.50
CA PRO A 75 8.26 -10.64 9.22
C PRO A 75 8.39 -12.07 9.76
N SER A 76 9.50 -12.70 9.41
CA SER A 76 10.00 -13.90 10.10
C SER A 76 10.43 -13.52 11.52
N PRO A 77 10.33 -14.43 12.51
CA PRO A 77 10.90 -14.21 13.84
C PRO A 77 12.35 -13.70 13.81
N PRO A 78 12.82 -13.03 14.89
CA PRO A 78 14.16 -12.47 14.96
C PRO A 78 15.20 -13.52 14.55
N TRP A 79 16.00 -13.11 13.58
CA TRP A 79 16.98 -13.91 12.85
C TRP A 79 17.73 -14.90 13.74
N VAL A 80 17.55 -16.20 13.47
CA VAL A 80 18.54 -17.21 13.84
C VAL A 80 19.59 -17.24 12.72
N PRO A 81 20.89 -17.09 13.02
CA PRO A 81 21.94 -17.19 12.02
C PRO A 81 21.75 -18.43 11.12
N GLY A 82 21.62 -18.22 9.81
CA GLY A 82 21.40 -19.27 8.81
C GLY A 82 19.99 -19.37 8.22
N THR A 83 19.01 -18.60 8.72
CA THR A 83 17.64 -18.60 8.19
C THR A 83 17.38 -17.46 7.19
N ARG A 84 16.59 -17.74 6.15
CA ARG A 84 16.28 -16.81 5.05
C ARG A 84 15.35 -15.69 5.54
N LYS A 85 15.71 -14.43 5.24
CA LYS A 85 15.09 -13.21 5.81
C LYS A 85 13.75 -12.79 5.15
N VAL A 86 13.15 -13.63 4.31
CA VAL A 86 11.99 -13.22 3.50
C VAL A 86 10.88 -14.25 3.62
N CYS A 87 9.81 -13.88 4.32
CA CYS A 87 8.54 -14.60 4.32
C CYS A 87 7.60 -13.87 3.34
N GLY A 88 7.70 -14.27 2.07
CA GLY A 88 6.78 -13.96 0.99
C GLY A 88 6.84 -12.58 0.35
N SER A 89 6.48 -12.55 -0.94
CA SER A 89 6.18 -11.35 -1.71
C SER A 89 4.79 -11.52 -2.30
N VAL A 90 3.93 -10.53 -2.13
CA VAL A 90 2.64 -10.50 -2.82
C VAL A 90 2.86 -10.16 -4.28
N VAL A 91 2.58 -11.10 -5.18
CA VAL A 91 2.50 -10.86 -6.62
C VAL A 91 1.04 -10.97 -7.01
N SER A 92 0.42 -9.88 -7.46
CA SER A 92 -0.97 -9.98 -7.94
C SER A 92 -0.97 -10.65 -9.31
N ARG A 93 -1.65 -11.79 -9.39
CA ARG A 93 -1.91 -12.49 -10.65
C ARG A 93 -2.65 -11.58 -11.65
N GLU A 94 -3.43 -10.64 -11.14
CA GLU A 94 -4.21 -9.67 -11.92
C GLU A 94 -3.37 -8.46 -12.40
N GLN A 95 -2.25 -8.13 -11.73
CA GLN A 95 -1.34 -7.09 -12.24
C GLN A 95 -0.77 -7.44 -13.61
N HIS A 96 -0.48 -8.73 -13.85
CA HIS A 96 -0.03 -9.19 -15.16
C HIS A 96 -1.12 -9.08 -16.24
N ARG A 97 -2.38 -9.31 -15.88
CA ARG A 97 -3.51 -9.23 -16.84
C ARG A 97 -3.82 -7.80 -17.26
N HIS A 98 -3.73 -6.84 -16.35
CA HIS A 98 -4.14 -5.46 -16.63
C HIS A 98 -3.09 -4.60 -17.35
N ARG A 99 -1.92 -5.14 -17.72
CA ARG A 99 -0.83 -4.41 -18.42
C ARG A 99 -0.61 -3.00 -17.85
N VAL A 100 -0.73 -2.85 -16.53
CA VAL A 100 -0.40 -1.59 -15.87
C VAL A 100 1.08 -1.39 -16.15
N GLY A 101 1.40 -0.37 -16.95
CA GLY A 101 2.69 -0.20 -17.62
C GLY A 101 3.89 -0.19 -16.68
N ALA A 102 5.09 -0.05 -17.27
CA ALA A 102 6.42 -0.17 -16.65
C ALA A 102 6.71 0.61 -15.35
N GLN A 103 5.75 1.32 -14.76
CA GLN A 103 5.86 2.06 -13.51
C GLN A 103 5.46 1.22 -12.29
N GLY A 104 6.38 0.34 -11.89
CA GLY A 104 6.50 -0.17 -10.52
C GLY A 104 5.48 -1.25 -10.12
N ASN A 105 5.95 -2.23 -9.35
CA ASN A 105 5.17 -3.33 -8.78
C ASN A 105 4.17 -2.81 -7.72
N TYR A 106 3.17 -2.01 -8.11
CA TYR A 106 2.13 -1.50 -7.22
C TYR A 106 0.79 -2.17 -7.46
N LEU A 107 0.20 -2.70 -6.39
CA LEU A 107 -1.11 -3.27 -6.39
C LEU A 107 -2.12 -2.20 -5.97
N LEU A 108 -3.10 -1.92 -6.83
CA LEU A 108 -4.16 -0.98 -6.50
C LEU A 108 -5.19 -1.66 -5.59
N VAL A 109 -5.40 -1.11 -4.41
CA VAL A 109 -6.49 -1.42 -3.49
C VAL A 109 -7.49 -0.25 -3.54
N PRO A 110 -8.62 -0.38 -4.25
CA PRO A 110 -9.64 0.68 -4.32
C PRO A 110 -10.13 1.11 -2.93
N ALA A 111 -10.68 2.31 -2.83
CA ALA A 111 -11.26 2.81 -1.58
C ALA A 111 -12.39 1.91 -1.08
N HIS A 112 -12.45 1.65 0.24
CA HIS A 112 -13.48 0.82 0.88
C HIS A 112 -13.71 -0.54 0.18
N SER A 113 -12.63 -1.17 -0.28
CA SER A 113 -12.70 -2.43 -1.03
C SER A 113 -11.72 -3.45 -0.48
N THR A 114 -11.99 -4.72 -0.79
CA THR A 114 -11.10 -5.83 -0.48
C THR A 114 -10.64 -6.48 -1.78
N ILE A 115 -9.35 -6.78 -1.85
CA ILE A 115 -8.77 -7.61 -2.91
C ILE A 115 -8.11 -8.84 -2.29
N HIS A 116 -7.98 -9.91 -3.07
CA HIS A 116 -7.33 -11.13 -2.62
C HIS A 116 -5.99 -11.30 -3.30
N VAL A 117 -4.98 -11.64 -2.51
CA VAL A 117 -3.61 -11.73 -2.98
C VAL A 117 -2.95 -13.01 -2.47
N ALA A 118 -2.06 -13.58 -3.26
CA ALA A 118 -1.24 -14.70 -2.82
C ALA A 118 -0.08 -14.18 -1.97
N GLY A 119 0.06 -14.70 -0.76
CA GLY A 119 1.25 -14.57 0.08
C GLY A 119 1.95 -15.92 0.19
N LEU A 120 3.22 -15.89 0.57
CA LEU A 120 3.99 -17.10 0.91
C LEU A 120 4.37 -17.00 2.38
N VAL A 121 4.14 -18.08 3.13
CA VAL A 121 4.47 -18.19 4.54
C VAL A 121 5.18 -19.52 4.75
N MET A 122 6.26 -19.51 5.53
CA MET A 122 6.94 -20.74 5.94
C MET A 122 5.96 -21.67 6.66
N ASN A 123 5.98 -22.96 6.35
CA ASN A 123 5.02 -23.93 6.91
C ASN A 123 5.00 -23.95 8.44
N GLU A 124 6.17 -23.78 9.07
CA GLU A 124 6.35 -23.64 10.52
C GLU A 124 5.52 -22.50 11.14
N ARG A 125 5.15 -21.50 10.34
CA ARG A 125 4.41 -20.29 10.76
C ARG A 125 2.97 -20.28 10.24
N LEU A 126 2.53 -21.33 9.56
CA LEU A 126 1.19 -21.39 8.98
C LEU A 126 0.10 -21.31 10.07
N GLU A 127 0.30 -22.01 11.19
CA GLU A 127 -0.61 -21.95 12.33
C GLU A 127 -0.59 -20.57 13.01
N ASP A 128 0.56 -19.89 13.05
CA ASP A 128 0.63 -18.51 13.54
C ASP A 128 -0.09 -17.53 12.59
N ALA A 129 -0.01 -17.75 11.28
CA ALA A 129 -0.74 -16.97 10.29
C ALA A 129 -2.25 -17.14 10.45
N ARG A 130 -2.72 -18.39 10.59
CA ARG A 130 -4.12 -18.74 10.79
C ARG A 130 -4.68 -18.20 12.11
N ALA A 131 -3.88 -18.27 13.17
CA ALA A 131 -4.24 -17.76 14.49
C ALA A 131 -4.12 -16.22 14.59
N GLY A 132 -3.74 -15.53 13.51
CA GLY A 132 -3.57 -14.09 13.49
C GLY A 132 -2.47 -13.55 14.41
N ARG A 133 -1.45 -14.38 14.69
CA ARG A 133 -0.29 -14.02 15.53
C ARG A 133 0.83 -13.35 14.75
N LEU A 134 0.73 -13.31 13.42
CA LEU A 134 1.68 -12.60 12.58
C LEU A 134 1.35 -11.11 12.50
N ARG A 135 2.37 -10.30 12.25
CA ARG A 135 2.20 -8.90 11.82
C ARG A 135 2.52 -8.80 10.34
N ALA A 136 1.83 -7.92 9.65
CA ALA A 136 2.07 -7.53 8.27
C ALA A 136 2.81 -6.19 8.27
N SER A 137 3.99 -6.14 7.67
CA SER A 137 4.73 -4.90 7.39
C SER A 137 4.60 -4.56 5.92
N TYR A 138 4.17 -3.34 5.59
CA TYR A 138 3.83 -3.00 4.22
C TYR A 138 4.26 -1.59 3.81
N THR A 139 4.64 -1.47 2.56
CA THR A 139 5.01 -0.19 1.92
C THR A 139 3.94 0.21 0.93
N TRP A 140 3.48 1.46 0.98
CA TRP A 140 2.35 1.91 0.16
C TRP A 140 2.45 3.40 -0.25
N MET A 141 1.58 3.82 -1.16
CA MET A 141 1.33 5.22 -1.51
C MET A 141 -0.16 5.47 -1.68
N SER A 142 -0.67 6.61 -1.20
CA SER A 142 -2.01 7.05 -1.60
C SER A 142 -2.03 7.39 -3.09
N ARG A 143 -3.21 7.38 -3.71
CA ARG A 143 -3.38 7.77 -5.12
C ARG A 143 -2.77 9.14 -5.44
N LEU A 144 -2.88 10.10 -4.52
CA LEU A 144 -2.35 11.44 -4.72
C LEU A 144 -0.82 11.45 -4.69
N LYS A 145 -0.20 10.77 -3.70
CA LYS A 145 1.25 10.55 -3.64
C LYS A 145 1.77 9.83 -4.88
N TYR A 146 1.09 8.77 -5.32
CA TYR A 146 1.44 8.01 -6.51
C TYR A 146 1.43 8.90 -7.76
N ARG A 147 0.35 9.65 -7.99
CA ARG A 147 0.26 10.60 -9.13
C ARG A 147 1.34 11.67 -9.09
N CYS A 148 1.61 12.24 -7.90
CA CYS A 148 2.69 13.20 -7.72
C CYS A 148 4.05 12.58 -8.07
N SER A 149 4.33 11.37 -7.61
CA SER A 149 5.56 10.64 -7.94
C SER A 149 5.70 10.38 -9.44
N THR A 150 4.64 9.86 -10.09
CA THR A 150 4.60 9.61 -11.54
C THR A 150 4.82 10.89 -12.34
N PHE A 151 4.18 11.99 -11.93
CA PHE A 151 4.34 13.29 -12.58
C PHE A 151 5.75 13.84 -12.40
N SER A 152 6.32 13.76 -11.19
CA SER A 152 7.70 14.15 -10.93
C SER A 152 8.70 13.34 -11.75
N GLU A 153 8.50 12.02 -11.89
CA GLU A 153 9.35 11.17 -12.73
C GLU A 153 9.22 11.54 -14.22
N TRP A 154 8.00 11.82 -14.69
CA TRP A 154 7.75 12.29 -16.06
C TRP A 154 8.44 13.63 -16.34
N CYS A 155 8.35 14.58 -15.39
CA CYS A 155 9.03 15.87 -15.45
C CYS A 155 10.54 15.71 -15.42
N GLY A 156 11.06 14.85 -14.53
CA GLY A 156 12.49 14.60 -14.36
C GLY A 156 13.19 14.13 -15.63
N ARG A 157 12.46 13.44 -16.51
CA ARG A 157 12.93 13.03 -17.83
C ARG A 157 12.94 14.14 -18.89
N ARG A 158 12.31 15.29 -18.62
CA ARG A 158 12.12 16.40 -19.57
C ARG A 158 12.75 17.70 -19.14
N VAL A 159 12.94 17.92 -17.84
CA VAL A 159 13.54 19.15 -17.32
C VAL A 159 15.06 19.04 -17.26
N PRO A 160 15.80 20.15 -17.40
CA PRO A 160 17.23 20.20 -17.17
C PRO A 160 17.61 19.59 -15.81
N GLN A 161 18.76 18.90 -15.73
CA GLN A 161 19.23 18.21 -14.52
C GLN A 161 19.34 19.16 -13.31
N LYS A 162 19.64 20.45 -13.52
CA LYS A 162 19.66 21.46 -12.45
C LYS A 162 18.28 21.71 -11.83
N LEU A 163 17.19 21.52 -12.58
CA LEU A 163 15.82 21.69 -12.11
C LEU A 163 15.23 20.42 -11.51
N SER A 164 15.73 19.24 -11.89
CA SER A 164 15.18 17.96 -11.42
C SER A 164 15.32 17.75 -9.91
N ARG A 165 16.26 18.44 -9.25
CA ARG A 165 16.41 18.43 -7.78
C ARG A 165 15.27 19.11 -7.03
N TYR A 166 14.52 19.99 -7.68
CA TYR A 166 13.38 20.70 -7.08
C TYR A 166 12.05 19.96 -7.29
N LEU A 167 12.05 18.87 -8.07
CA LEU A 167 10.85 18.07 -8.27
C LEU A 167 10.51 17.33 -6.97
N PRO A 168 9.23 17.31 -6.57
CA PRO A 168 8.85 16.65 -5.33
C PRO A 168 9.08 15.14 -5.43
N ARG A 169 9.62 14.55 -4.36
CA ARG A 169 9.85 13.11 -4.22
C ARG A 169 9.06 12.60 -3.01
N PRO A 170 7.75 12.36 -3.16
CA PRO A 170 6.93 11.90 -2.05
C PRO A 170 7.49 10.57 -1.51
N SER A 171 7.68 10.49 -0.20
CA SER A 171 8.07 9.24 0.46
C SER A 171 6.92 8.23 0.47
N HIS A 172 7.28 6.95 0.47
CA HIS A 172 6.33 5.87 0.72
C HIS A 172 5.83 5.93 2.17
N GLY A 173 4.57 5.54 2.36
CA GLY A 173 4.11 5.13 3.69
C GLY A 173 4.67 3.76 4.01
N VAL A 174 5.08 3.56 5.26
CA VAL A 174 5.48 2.27 5.80
C VAL A 174 4.70 2.11 7.10
N ASP A 175 3.91 1.05 7.17
CA ASP A 175 3.06 0.76 8.31
C ASP A 175 3.15 -0.73 8.67
N GLU A 176 2.72 -1.03 9.89
CA GLU A 176 2.58 -2.39 10.37
C GLU A 176 1.22 -2.59 11.02
N CYS A 177 0.58 -3.72 10.76
CA CYS A 177 -0.63 -4.10 11.47
C CYS A 177 -0.69 -5.62 11.72
N PRO A 178 -1.47 -6.08 12.71
CA PRO A 178 -1.71 -7.51 12.88
C PRO A 178 -2.32 -8.13 11.63
N LEU A 179 -1.90 -9.35 11.31
CA LEU A 179 -2.57 -10.19 10.31
C LEU A 179 -3.76 -10.83 11.01
N GLU A 180 -4.97 -10.56 10.55
CA GLU A 180 -6.18 -11.09 11.19
C GLU A 180 -6.39 -12.56 10.85
N ALA A 181 -6.84 -13.32 11.85
CA ALA A 181 -7.21 -14.72 11.72
C ALA A 181 -8.43 -14.89 10.78
N THR A 182 -8.52 -16.06 10.16
CA THR A 182 -9.77 -16.48 9.51
C THR A 182 -10.80 -16.73 10.61
N VAL A 183 -11.90 -15.99 10.60
CA VAL A 183 -13.03 -16.30 11.49
C VAL A 183 -13.66 -17.61 10.97
N PRO A 184 -13.79 -18.66 11.81
CA PRO A 184 -14.39 -19.93 11.41
C PRO A 184 -15.86 -19.80 11.02
#